data_AF-A0A3A0AZS4-F1
#
_entry.id   AF-A0A3A0AZS4-F1
#
_cell.length_a   1.000
_cell.length_b   1.000
_cell.length_c   1.000
_cell.angle_alpha   90.00
_cell.angle_beta   90.00
_cell.angle_gamma   90.00
#
_symmetry.space_group_name_H-M   'P 1'
#
loop_
_entity.id
_entity.type
_entity.pdbx_description
1 polymer ?
#
loop_
_entity_poly.entity_id
_entity_poly.type
_entity_poly.pdbx_seq_one_letter_code
_entity_poly.pdbx_strand_id
1 'polypeptide(L)'
;AGDIIEEFEFDARIGVELADFREMLARWPAWDDVDDTSAECLAINNTLNDLLHGVGLSERRCVEVLGAGRDELLRVYRAWADSRGWTATGVR
;
A
#
# COMPACT_ATOMS: atom_id res chain seq x y z
N ALA A 1 11.76 -13.93 15.06
CA ALA A 1 11.43 -12.50 15.11
C ALA A 1 11.59 -12.01 13.68
N GLY A 2 10.53 -11.47 13.06
CA GLY A 2 10.67 -10.86 11.75
C GLY A 2 11.51 -9.60 11.90
N ASP A 3 12.48 -9.41 11.02
CA ASP A 3 13.32 -8.22 11.01
C ASP A 3 12.42 -6.98 10.94
N ILE A 4 12.58 -6.10 11.92
CA ILE A 4 11.87 -4.83 11.99
C ILE A 4 12.45 -3.99 10.87
N ILE A 5 11.64 -3.66 9.87
CA ILE A 5 11.99 -2.70 8.81
C ILE A 5 12.56 -1.46 9.50
N GLU A 6 13.75 -1.02 9.10
CA GLU A 6 14.36 0.17 9.72
C GLU A 6 13.49 1.41 9.44
N GLU A 7 13.47 2.38 10.34
CA GLU A 7 12.55 3.55 10.30
C GLU A 7 12.64 4.30 8.95
N PHE A 8 13.83 4.40 8.37
CA PHE A 8 14.02 5.01 7.05
C PHE A 8 13.49 4.15 5.88
N GLU A 9 13.48 2.82 6.01
CA GLU A 9 12.93 1.90 5.01
C GLU A 9 11.39 1.91 5.03
N PHE A 10 10.82 2.21 6.20
CA PHE A 10 9.40 2.40 6.42
C PHE A 10 8.89 3.69 5.75
N ASP A 11 9.52 4.83 6.06
CA ASP A 11 9.16 6.14 5.49
C ASP A 11 9.32 6.15 3.96
N ALA A 12 10.39 5.53 3.44
CA ALA A 12 10.70 5.54 2.01
C ALA A 12 9.75 4.72 1.13
N ARG A 13 8.96 3.80 1.70
CA ARG A 13 8.10 2.90 0.93
C ARG A 13 6.60 3.12 1.13
N ILE A 14 6.19 3.52 2.33
CA ILE A 14 4.77 3.78 2.61
C ILE A 14 4.47 5.28 2.41
N GLY A 15 5.46 6.15 2.58
CA GLY A 15 5.31 7.60 2.37
C GLY A 15 4.54 8.29 3.49
N VAL A 16 4.57 7.72 4.70
CA VAL A 16 3.97 8.29 5.92
C VAL A 16 4.96 8.16 7.06
N GLU A 17 4.98 9.15 7.95
CA GLU A 17 5.85 9.12 9.13
C GLU A 17 5.42 8.02 10.11
N LEU A 18 6.37 7.46 10.86
CA LEU A 18 6.09 6.37 11.80
C LEU A 18 5.02 6.72 12.86
N ALA A 19 4.96 7.98 13.30
CA ALA A 19 3.94 8.44 14.24
C ALA A 19 2.53 8.32 13.63
N ASP A 20 2.34 8.85 12.43
CA ASP A 20 1.09 8.79 11.68
C ASP A 20 0.70 7.34 11.38
N PHE A 21 1.67 6.49 11.05
CA PHE A 21 1.41 5.08 10.81
C PHE A 21 0.90 4.33 12.04
N ARG A 22 1.46 4.60 13.23
CA ARG A 22 0.93 4.05 14.49
C ARG A 22 -0.49 4.55 14.73
N GLU A 23 -0.70 5.83 14.42
CA GLU A 23 -1.98 6.55 14.25
C GLU A 23 -3.04 5.71 13.53
N MET A 24 -2.67 5.39 12.30
CA MET A 24 -3.47 4.65 11.34
C MET A 24 -3.69 3.21 11.82
N LEU A 25 -2.64 2.48 12.20
CA LEU A 25 -2.76 1.09 12.65
C LEU A 25 -3.74 0.92 13.82
N ALA A 26 -3.79 1.87 14.75
CA ALA A 26 -4.74 1.84 15.86
C ALA A 26 -6.20 1.93 15.42
N ARG A 27 -6.47 2.50 14.23
CA ARG A 27 -7.81 2.67 13.65
C ARG A 27 -8.16 1.58 12.64
N TRP A 28 -7.25 0.69 12.28
CA TRP A 28 -7.52 -0.37 11.31
C TRP A 28 -8.63 -1.32 11.80
N PRO A 29 -9.60 -1.73 10.94
CA PRO A 29 -9.75 -1.45 9.52
C PRO A 29 -10.61 -0.21 9.18
N ALA A 30 -10.95 0.63 10.15
CA ALA A 30 -11.78 1.82 9.99
C ALA A 30 -10.99 3.03 9.45
N TRP A 31 -10.18 2.80 8.42
CA TRP A 31 -9.47 3.87 7.72
C TRP A 31 -10.43 4.68 6.85
N ASP A 32 -10.14 5.98 6.71
CA ASP A 32 -10.84 6.88 5.79
C ASP A 32 -9.82 7.39 4.76
N ASP A 33 -9.92 6.86 3.54
CA ASP A 33 -9.04 7.15 2.41
C ASP A 33 -9.78 7.91 1.29
N VAL A 34 -10.84 8.67 1.63
CA VAL A 34 -11.61 9.50 0.70
C VAL A 34 -10.82 10.73 0.24
N ASP A 35 -9.98 11.30 1.10
CA ASP A 35 -9.11 12.43 0.76
C ASP A 35 -7.83 11.91 0.09
N ASP A 36 -7.59 12.32 -1.16
CA ASP A 36 -6.42 11.99 -1.96
C ASP A 36 -5.08 12.45 -1.34
N THR A 37 -5.13 13.32 -0.33
CA THR A 37 -3.98 13.83 0.42
C THR A 37 -3.81 13.20 1.79
N SER A 38 -4.71 12.28 2.20
CA SER A 38 -4.60 11.60 3.49
C SER A 38 -3.45 10.60 3.54
N ALA A 39 -2.95 10.37 4.76
CA ALA A 39 -1.91 9.38 5.02
C ALA A 39 -2.38 7.96 4.64
N GLU A 40 -3.66 7.65 4.85
CA GLU A 40 -4.30 6.40 4.44
C GLU A 40 -4.27 6.23 2.92
N CYS A 41 -4.63 7.27 2.16
CA CYS A 41 -4.60 7.23 0.71
C CYS A 41 -3.17 7.00 0.18
N LEU A 42 -2.20 7.75 0.73
CA LEU A 42 -0.78 7.61 0.39
C LEU A 42 -0.26 6.20 0.69
N ALA A 43 -0.53 5.68 1.89
CA ALA A 43 -0.07 4.36 2.31
C ALA A 43 -0.64 3.25 1.43
N ILE A 44 -1.93 3.30 1.07
CA ILE A 44 -2.55 2.31 0.19
C ILE A 44 -1.93 2.38 -1.20
N ASN A 45 -1.84 3.58 -1.79
CA ASN A 45 -1.26 3.79 -3.11
C ASN A 45 0.18 3.29 -3.18
N ASN A 46 1.03 3.73 -2.26
CA ASN A 46 2.45 3.41 -2.28
C ASN A 46 2.70 1.93 -1.98
N THR A 47 1.93 1.31 -1.08
CA THR A 47 2.02 -0.14 -0.82
C THR A 47 1.65 -0.97 -2.04
N LEU A 48 0.50 -0.68 -2.68
CA LEU A 48 0.07 -1.41 -3.87
C LEU A 48 1.04 -1.19 -5.03
N ASN A 49 1.54 0.04 -5.18
CA ASN A 49 2.54 0.37 -6.17
C ASN A 49 3.87 -0.36 -5.93
N ASP A 50 4.34 -0.48 -4.68
CA ASP A 50 5.59 -1.17 -4.36
C ASP A 50 5.49 -2.69 -4.59
N LEU A 51 4.37 -3.30 -4.16
CA LEU A 51 4.11 -4.72 -4.37
C LEU A 51 4.05 -5.09 -5.87
N LEU A 52 3.47 -4.21 -6.68
CA LEU A 52 3.34 -4.43 -8.12
C LEU A 52 4.60 -4.01 -8.91
N HIS A 53 5.23 -2.89 -8.56
CA HIS A 53 6.21 -2.23 -9.44
C HIS A 53 7.58 -1.97 -8.78
N GLY A 54 7.63 -1.84 -7.45
CA GLY A 54 8.86 -1.54 -6.71
C GLY A 54 9.64 -2.81 -6.36
N VAL A 55 9.50 -3.32 -5.13
CA VAL A 55 10.10 -4.62 -4.72
C VAL A 55 9.72 -5.75 -5.68
N GLY A 56 8.50 -5.69 -6.23
CA GLY A 56 8.02 -6.60 -7.26
C GLY A 56 7.95 -8.04 -6.74
N LEU A 57 6.83 -8.41 -6.12
CA LEU A 57 6.64 -9.79 -5.70
C LEU A 57 6.48 -10.71 -6.92
N SER A 58 7.22 -11.83 -6.92
CA SER A 58 6.95 -12.93 -7.84
C SER A 58 5.55 -13.49 -7.60
N GLU A 59 4.91 -14.07 -8.61
CA GLU A 59 3.57 -14.69 -8.52
C GLU A 59 3.45 -15.64 -7.31
N ARG A 60 4.43 -16.55 -7.15
CA ARG A 60 4.49 -17.47 -6.01
C ARG A 60 4.48 -16.72 -4.67
N ARG A 61 5.22 -15.62 -4.58
CA ARG A 61 5.34 -14.83 -3.35
C ARG A 61 4.07 -14.02 -3.06
N CYS A 62 3.38 -13.52 -4.07
CA CYS A 62 2.06 -12.89 -3.92
C CYS A 62 1.08 -13.88 -3.28
N VAL A 63 0.99 -15.11 -3.81
CA VAL A 63 0.08 -16.13 -3.28
C VAL A 63 0.45 -16.52 -1.85
N GLU A 64 1.74 -16.69 -1.56
CA GLU A 64 2.22 -17.03 -0.20
C GLU A 64 1.89 -15.97 0.86
N VAL A 65 2.06 -14.68 0.53
CA VAL A 65 1.97 -13.59 1.50
C VAL A 65 0.58 -12.96 1.56
N LEU A 66 -0.08 -12.85 0.41
CA LEU A 66 -1.36 -12.13 0.26
C LEU A 66 -2.53 -13.08 0.06
N GLY A 67 -2.29 -14.37 -0.21
CA GLY A 67 -3.33 -15.33 -0.57
C GLY A 67 -3.90 -15.11 -1.98
N ALA A 68 -3.35 -14.17 -2.75
CA ALA A 68 -3.84 -13.74 -4.05
C ALA A 68 -2.71 -13.66 -5.08
N GLY A 69 -3.02 -13.91 -6.35
CA GLY A 69 -2.08 -13.79 -7.45
C GLY A 69 -1.81 -12.33 -7.84
N ARG A 70 -0.76 -12.09 -8.64
CA ARG A 70 -0.39 -10.74 -9.07
C ARG A 70 -1.48 -10.07 -9.91
N ASP A 71 -2.18 -10.84 -10.74
CA ASP A 71 -3.30 -10.34 -11.54
C ASP A 71 -4.47 -9.86 -10.67
N GLU A 72 -4.72 -10.54 -9.55
CA GLU A 72 -5.76 -10.14 -8.61
C GLU A 72 -5.37 -8.86 -7.88
N LEU A 73 -4.13 -8.77 -7.42
CA LEU A 73 -3.58 -7.55 -6.83
C LEU A 73 -3.71 -6.35 -7.79
N LEU A 74 -3.38 -6.55 -9.07
CA LEU A 74 -3.53 -5.51 -10.09
C LEU A 74 -5.00 -5.11 -10.32
N ARG A 75 -5.92 -6.08 -10.29
CA ARG A 75 -7.37 -5.80 -10.40
C ARG A 75 -7.86 -4.97 -9.21
N VAL A 76 -7.45 -5.33 -8.00
CA VAL A 76 -7.81 -4.58 -6.77
C VAL A 76 -7.27 -3.16 -6.83
N TYR A 77 -6.01 -2.98 -7.24
CA TYR A 77 -5.42 -1.64 -7.32
C TYR A 77 -6.15 -0.73 -8.32
N ARG A 78 -6.48 -1.27 -9.50
CA ARG A 78 -7.26 -0.55 -10.51
C ARG A 78 -8.65 -0.20 -10.01
N ALA A 79 -9.37 -1.14 -9.40
CA ALA A 79 -10.70 -0.88 -8.85
C ALA A 79 -10.66 0.20 -7.75
N TRP A 80 -9.63 0.17 -6.90
CA TRP A 80 -9.42 1.20 -5.87
C TRP A 80 -9.13 2.58 -6.49
N ALA A 81 -8.27 2.67 -7.49
CA ALA A 81 -7.97 3.92 -8.20
C ALA A 81 -9.18 4.46 -8.98
N ASP A 82 -9.92 3.58 -9.67
CA ASP A 82 -11.13 3.91 -10.43
C ASP A 82 -12.22 4.47 -9.51
N SER A 83 -12.36 3.93 -8.30
CA SER A 83 -13.34 4.42 -7.31
C SER A 83 -13.07 5.87 -6.86
N ARG A 84 -11.85 6.38 -7.11
CA ARG A 84 -11.41 7.76 -6.85
C ARG A 84 -11.43 8.65 -8.09
N GLY A 85 -11.76 8.08 -9.26
CA GLY A 85 -11.70 8.79 -10.54
C GLY A 85 -10.27 9.03 -11.04
N TRP A 86 -9.27 8.30 -10.54
CA TRP A 86 -7.90 8.42 -11.00
C TRP A 86 -7.73 7.75 -12.37
N THR A 87 -7.04 8.44 -13.30
CA THR A 87 -6.74 7.88 -14.63
C THR A 87 -5.39 7.16 -14.68
N ALA A 88 -4.57 7.29 -13.65
CA ALA A 88 -3.26 6.67 -13.52
C ALA A 88 -2.88 6.51 -12.04
N THR A 89 -2.05 5.51 -11.77
CA THR A 89 -1.47 5.20 -10.46
C THR A 89 0.06 5.31 -10.51
N GLY A 90 0.74 5.48 -9.37
CA GLY A 90 2.20 5.60 -9.31
C GLY A 90 2.72 5.88 -7.91
N VAL A 91 4.03 6.06 -7.73
CA VAL A 91 4.57 6.58 -6.45
C VAL A 91 4.07 8.02 -6.26
N ARG A 92 3.52 8.31 -5.09
CA ARG A 92 3.15 9.67 -4.67
C ARG A 92 3.98 10.10 -3.48
#